data_AF-A0A1S3XPD3-F1
#
_entry.id   AF-A0A1S3XPD3-F1
#
_cell.length_a   1.000
_cell.length_b   1.000
_cell.length_c   1.000
_cell.angle_alpha   90.00
_cell.angle_beta   90.00
_cell.angle_gamma   90.00
#
_symmetry.space_group_name_H-M   'P 1'
#
loop_
_entity.id
_entity.type
_entity.pdbx_description
1 polymer ?
#
loop_
_entity_poly.entity_id
_entity_poly.type
_entity_poly.pdbx_seq_one_letter_code
_entity_poly.pdbx_strand_id
1 'polypeptide(L)'
;MGTFLGHLVPGLALALLGFWHAINTIRANYQNGTTKFRSKFWYPFNSPLPRLQYLDLILVLSFSIFCIIIQFLEFPSLHFSFKLHNIEHATMFLNLTVFTVFALFAELSNLSEILHGILSILATSIFGQELFLLHYHSTDHVGLEGHYHWLLQIVVFISLMSALVVTCFPCCFPAALVLSISVIFQGCWFMNMGFNLWYPQFVPLGCVMQSSEGHENLVHGAVMCQTDEADLRARAMANLQFSWVLAAILIIVACISLVFARNRANRTLLSKYEQLQSRDRDIPVTINCLK
;
A
#
# COMPACT_ATOMS: atom_id res chain seq x y z
N MET A 1 -16.94 -6.43 9.75
CA MET A 1 -16.07 -6.66 8.57
C MET A 1 -16.01 -8.11 8.07
N GLY A 2 -16.88 -9.03 8.49
CA GLY A 2 -16.93 -10.39 7.94
C GLY A 2 -17.63 -10.51 6.58
N THR A 3 -17.30 -9.67 5.59
CA THR A 3 -17.90 -9.78 4.25
C THR A 3 -16.85 -9.73 3.16
N PHE A 4 -17.14 -10.39 2.04
CA PHE A 4 -16.31 -10.38 0.84
C PHE A 4 -15.99 -8.95 0.37
N LEU A 5 -17.02 -8.09 0.29
CA LEU A 5 -16.87 -6.72 -0.20
C LEU A 5 -16.07 -5.84 0.78
N GLY A 6 -16.20 -6.10 2.09
CA GLY A 6 -15.44 -5.44 3.13
C GLY A 6 -13.94 -5.70 3.06
N HIS A 7 -13.52 -6.81 2.45
CA HIS A 7 -12.11 -7.13 2.19
C HIS A 7 -11.65 -6.68 0.81
N LEU A 8 -12.48 -6.88 -0.22
CA LEU A 8 -12.15 -6.57 -1.60
C LEU A 8 -11.93 -5.07 -1.83
N VAL A 9 -12.82 -4.22 -1.32
CA VAL A 9 -12.78 -2.78 -1.60
C VAL A 9 -11.56 -2.10 -0.95
N PRO A 10 -11.31 -2.26 0.36
CA PRO A 10 -10.09 -1.72 0.98
C PRO A 10 -8.83 -2.36 0.40
N GLY A 11 -8.86 -3.66 0.11
CA GLY A 11 -7.72 -4.36 -0.50
C GLY A 11 -7.34 -3.78 -1.87
N LEU A 12 -8.32 -3.50 -2.72
CA LEU A 12 -8.09 -2.87 -4.02
C LEU A 12 -7.56 -1.43 -3.86
N ALA A 13 -8.13 -0.65 -2.95
CA ALA A 13 -7.69 0.71 -2.68
C ALA A 13 -6.21 0.76 -2.21
N LEU A 14 -5.84 -0.10 -1.26
CA LEU A 14 -4.47 -0.23 -0.76
C LEU A 14 -3.50 -0.71 -1.85
N ALA A 15 -3.91 -1.69 -2.67
CA ALA A 15 -3.07 -2.18 -3.76
C ALA A 15 -2.77 -1.08 -4.78
N LEU A 16 -3.80 -0.33 -5.22
CA LEU A 16 -3.64 0.78 -6.16
C LEU A 16 -2.78 1.91 -5.59
N LEU A 17 -3.00 2.27 -4.31
CA LEU A 17 -2.18 3.25 -3.60
C LEU A 17 -0.71 2.80 -3.51
N GLY A 18 -0.48 1.54 -3.12
CA GLY A 18 0.85 0.96 -3.06
C GLY A 18 1.57 0.97 -4.42
N PHE A 19 0.86 0.63 -5.52
CA PHE A 19 1.42 0.69 -6.87
C PHE A 19 1.75 2.13 -7.28
N TRP A 20 0.86 3.08 -6.98
CA TRP A 20 1.10 4.51 -7.21
C TRP A 20 2.38 4.97 -6.49
N HIS A 21 2.55 4.61 -5.23
CA HIS A 21 3.73 4.94 -4.43
C HIS A 21 4.99 4.24 -4.95
N ALA A 22 4.92 2.95 -5.31
CA ALA A 22 6.07 2.21 -5.82
C ALA A 22 6.57 2.82 -7.14
N ILE A 23 5.68 3.10 -8.09
CA ILE A 23 6.04 3.71 -9.38
C ILE A 23 6.68 5.08 -9.18
N ASN A 24 6.11 5.94 -8.32
CA ASN A 24 6.65 7.27 -8.09
C ASN A 24 7.96 7.24 -7.30
N THR A 25 8.13 6.32 -6.35
CA THR A 25 9.39 6.10 -5.61
C THR A 25 10.51 5.67 -6.56
N ILE A 26 10.23 4.69 -7.44
CA ILE A 26 11.15 4.23 -8.48
C ILE A 26 11.50 5.38 -9.43
N ARG A 27 10.49 6.09 -9.92
CA ARG A 27 10.65 7.24 -10.83
C ARG A 27 11.55 8.32 -10.20
N ALA A 28 11.30 8.70 -8.95
CA ALA A 28 12.07 9.71 -8.25
C ALA A 28 13.55 9.32 -8.12
N ASN A 29 13.84 8.06 -7.79
CA ASN A 29 15.21 7.54 -7.69
C ASN A 29 15.95 7.58 -9.04
N TYR A 30 15.27 7.17 -10.12
CA TYR A 30 15.90 7.14 -11.45
C TYR A 30 15.96 8.51 -12.12
N GLN A 31 15.05 9.45 -11.86
CA GLN A 31 15.05 10.79 -12.47
C GLN A 31 15.96 11.79 -11.76
N ASN A 32 15.93 11.85 -10.43
CA ASN A 32 16.68 12.87 -9.67
C ASN A 32 18.16 12.52 -9.45
N GLY A 33 18.53 11.25 -9.71
CA GLY A 33 19.81 10.70 -9.32
C GLY A 33 19.74 9.98 -7.97
N THR A 34 20.41 8.84 -7.86
CA THR A 34 20.43 8.01 -6.65
C THR A 34 20.97 8.77 -5.42
N THR A 35 21.80 9.79 -5.65
CA THR A 35 22.39 10.65 -4.62
C THR A 35 21.47 11.76 -4.12
N LYS A 36 20.37 12.05 -4.83
CA LYS A 36 19.39 13.10 -4.48
C LYS A 36 18.01 12.55 -4.12
N PHE A 37 17.90 11.23 -3.95
CA PHE A 37 16.64 10.62 -3.58
C PHE A 37 16.23 11.06 -2.17
N ARG A 38 14.97 11.49 -2.04
CA ARG A 38 14.30 11.74 -0.77
C ARG A 38 12.89 11.16 -0.87
N SER A 39 12.56 10.28 0.07
CA SER A 39 11.25 9.64 0.16
C SER A 39 10.16 10.68 0.47
N LYS A 40 8.95 10.40 -0.01
CA LYS A 40 7.74 11.14 0.33
C LYS A 40 6.65 10.14 0.71
N PHE A 41 5.82 10.53 1.68
CA PHE A 41 4.65 9.74 2.11
C PHE A 41 3.38 10.02 1.31
N TRP A 42 3.47 10.88 0.29
CA TRP A 42 2.41 11.12 -0.70
C TRP A 42 3.07 11.62 -2.00
N TYR A 43 2.43 11.44 -3.15
CA TYR A 43 2.97 11.88 -4.43
C TYR A 43 1.99 12.74 -5.24
N PRO A 44 2.46 13.87 -5.81
CA PRO A 44 1.61 14.71 -6.63
C PRO A 44 1.22 13.99 -7.93
N PHE A 45 -0.05 14.16 -8.32
CA PHE A 45 -0.51 13.67 -9.61
C PHE A 45 -0.18 14.69 -10.71
N ASN A 46 0.66 14.28 -11.66
CA ASN A 46 1.09 15.14 -12.77
C ASN A 46 -0.06 15.32 -13.77
N SER A 47 -0.83 16.39 -13.61
CA SER A 47 -1.92 16.79 -14.51
C SER A 47 -1.79 18.28 -14.86
N PRO A 48 -2.22 18.71 -16.08
CA PRO A 48 -2.24 20.12 -16.46
C PRO A 48 -3.14 20.99 -15.57
N LEU A 49 -4.06 20.38 -14.80
CA LEU A 49 -4.93 21.08 -13.86
C LEU A 49 -4.29 21.12 -12.46
N PRO A 50 -3.95 22.30 -11.90
CA PRO A 50 -3.23 22.41 -10.64
C PRO A 50 -4.00 21.84 -9.43
N ARG A 51 -5.34 21.83 -9.47
CA ARG A 51 -6.16 21.20 -8.41
C ARG A 51 -6.00 19.68 -8.34
N LEU A 52 -5.66 19.04 -9.46
CA LEU A 52 -5.46 17.59 -9.51
C LEU A 52 -4.12 17.18 -8.91
N GLN A 53 -3.22 18.11 -8.59
CA GLN A 53 -1.95 17.80 -7.94
C GLN A 53 -2.13 17.03 -6.62
N TYR A 54 -3.19 17.34 -5.86
CA TYR A 54 -3.49 16.72 -4.56
C TYR A 54 -4.43 15.52 -4.65
N LEU A 55 -4.63 14.94 -5.84
CA LEU A 55 -5.57 13.84 -6.08
C LEU A 55 -5.34 12.67 -5.13
N ASP A 56 -4.09 12.29 -4.89
CA ASP A 56 -3.69 11.23 -3.97
C ASP A 56 -4.28 11.44 -2.56
N LEU A 57 -3.97 12.60 -1.94
CA LEU A 57 -4.48 12.97 -0.62
C LEU A 57 -6.01 13.12 -0.60
N ILE A 58 -6.61 13.69 -1.66
CA ILE A 58 -8.07 13.86 -1.73
C ILE A 58 -8.76 12.50 -1.79
N LEU A 59 -8.26 11.57 -2.61
CA LEU A 59 -8.83 10.22 -2.73
C LEU A 59 -8.70 9.45 -1.40
N VAL A 60 -7.54 9.50 -0.76
CA VAL A 60 -7.32 8.87 0.55
C VAL A 60 -8.26 9.46 1.61
N LEU A 61 -8.42 10.79 1.64
CA LEU A 61 -9.31 11.46 2.59
C LEU A 61 -10.77 11.09 2.35
N SER A 62 -11.24 11.20 1.10
CA SER A 62 -12.62 10.87 0.73
C SER A 62 -12.93 9.40 1.02
N PHE A 63 -12.01 8.48 0.71
CA PHE A 63 -12.16 7.06 1.02
C PHE A 63 -12.22 6.81 2.53
N SER A 64 -11.32 7.44 3.30
CA SER A 64 -11.30 7.28 4.77
C SER A 64 -12.59 7.77 5.42
N ILE A 65 -13.09 8.95 5.03
CA ILE A 65 -14.35 9.48 5.54
C ILE A 65 -15.53 8.59 5.14
N PHE A 66 -15.56 8.14 3.88
CA PHE A 66 -16.59 7.20 3.41
C PHE A 66 -16.58 5.92 4.25
N CYS A 67 -15.41 5.32 4.46
CA CYS A 67 -15.24 4.13 5.28
C CYS A 67 -15.71 4.34 6.73
N ILE A 68 -15.41 5.48 7.35
CA ILE A 68 -15.91 5.82 8.70
C ILE A 68 -17.44 5.87 8.70
N ILE A 69 -18.05 6.56 7.72
CA ILE A 69 -19.51 6.70 7.64
C ILE A 69 -20.19 5.34 7.50
N ILE A 70 -19.70 4.47 6.62
CA ILE A 70 -20.33 3.15 6.42
C ILE A 70 -20.17 2.22 7.62
N GLN A 71 -19.18 2.41 8.50
CA GLN A 71 -19.09 1.61 9.74
C GLN A 71 -20.24 1.93 10.70
N PHE A 72 -20.73 3.17 10.71
CA PHE A 72 -21.83 3.56 11.57
C PHE A 72 -23.20 3.36 10.94
N LEU A 73 -23.27 3.16 9.62
CA LEU A 73 -24.53 3.05 8.87
C LEU A 73 -24.89 1.59 8.60
N GLU A 74 -25.94 1.08 9.26
CA GLU A 74 -26.47 -0.25 8.97
C GLU A 74 -27.44 -0.21 7.78
N PHE A 75 -27.13 -0.96 6.73
CA PHE A 75 -28.02 -1.19 5.59
C PHE A 75 -28.90 -2.43 5.83
N PRO A 76 -30.16 -2.46 5.35
CA PRO A 76 -30.83 -1.47 4.49
C PRO A 76 -31.64 -0.38 5.22
N SER A 77 -31.76 -0.44 6.55
CA SER A 77 -32.62 0.45 7.34
C SER A 77 -32.04 1.84 7.62
N LEU A 78 -30.78 2.10 7.26
CA LEU A 78 -30.06 3.38 7.43
C LEU A 78 -30.10 3.91 8.88
N HIS A 79 -30.01 3.02 9.87
CA HIS A 79 -29.92 3.41 11.28
C HIS A 79 -28.46 3.46 11.74
N PHE A 80 -28.15 4.33 12.71
CA PHE A 80 -26.82 4.44 13.30
C PHE A 80 -26.56 3.35 14.34
N SER A 81 -25.48 2.60 14.19
CA SER A 81 -25.10 1.50 15.09
C SER A 81 -23.70 1.68 15.65
N PHE A 82 -23.60 1.78 16.97
CA PHE A 82 -22.36 2.01 17.71
C PHE A 82 -21.83 0.72 18.35
N LYS A 83 -21.66 -0.33 17.54
CA LYS A 83 -21.03 -1.58 17.98
C LYS A 83 -19.53 -1.38 18.15
N LEU A 84 -18.92 -2.07 19.13
CA LEU A 84 -17.49 -1.95 19.44
C LEU A 84 -16.61 -2.21 18.20
N HIS A 85 -16.88 -3.30 17.49
CA HIS A 85 -16.19 -3.66 16.25
C HIS A 85 -16.29 -2.56 15.16
N ASN A 86 -17.42 -1.87 15.05
CA ASN A 86 -17.57 -0.76 14.10
C ASN A 86 -16.69 0.45 14.50
N ILE A 87 -16.54 0.69 15.81
CA ILE A 87 -15.69 1.76 16.35
C ILE A 87 -14.21 1.42 16.12
N GLU A 88 -13.80 0.17 16.34
CA GLU A 88 -12.43 -0.29 16.06
C GLU A 88 -12.07 -0.07 14.59
N HIS A 89 -12.96 -0.44 13.67
CA HIS A 89 -12.77 -0.19 12.25
C HIS A 89 -12.77 1.29 11.90
N ALA A 90 -13.70 2.09 12.44
CA ALA A 90 -13.69 3.53 12.25
C ALA A 90 -12.37 4.17 12.74
N THR A 91 -11.81 3.65 13.84
CA THR A 91 -10.52 4.10 14.42
C THR A 91 -9.33 3.83 13.50
N MET A 92 -9.36 2.73 12.75
CA MET A 92 -8.35 2.45 11.72
C MET A 92 -8.32 3.55 10.64
N PHE A 93 -9.49 3.97 10.14
CA PHE A 93 -9.61 5.05 9.15
C PHE A 93 -9.43 6.46 9.73
N LEU A 94 -9.66 6.63 11.05
CA LEU A 94 -9.43 7.90 11.74
C LEU A 94 -7.96 8.32 11.67
N ASN A 95 -7.03 7.39 11.93
CA ASN A 95 -5.60 7.69 11.88
C ASN A 95 -5.16 8.10 10.46
N LEU A 96 -5.67 7.41 9.44
CA LEU A 96 -5.44 7.77 8.04
C LEU A 96 -6.02 9.15 7.71
N THR A 97 -7.20 9.48 8.23
CA THR A 97 -7.84 10.80 8.10
C THR A 97 -6.99 11.89 8.73
N VAL A 98 -6.51 11.70 9.97
CA VAL A 98 -5.66 12.67 10.69
C VAL A 98 -4.38 12.96 9.91
N PHE A 99 -3.67 11.93 9.47
CA PHE A 99 -2.49 12.09 8.62
C PHE A 99 -2.80 12.87 7.35
N THR A 100 -3.86 12.48 6.63
CA THR A 100 -4.17 13.05 5.31
C THR A 100 -4.63 14.51 5.40
N VAL A 101 -5.42 14.86 6.41
CA VAL A 101 -5.81 16.25 6.70
C VAL A 101 -4.58 17.09 7.03
N PHE A 102 -3.70 16.60 7.89
CA PHE A 102 -2.46 17.30 8.24
C PHE A 102 -1.54 17.49 7.03
N ALA A 103 -1.38 16.44 6.21
CA ALA A 103 -0.61 16.47 4.97
C ALA A 103 -1.15 17.55 4.02
N LEU A 104 -2.47 17.53 3.77
CA LEU A 104 -3.12 18.49 2.89
C LEU A 104 -2.96 19.93 3.40
N PHE A 105 -3.12 20.15 4.70
CA PHE A 105 -2.94 21.48 5.30
C PHE A 105 -1.49 21.98 5.20
N ALA A 106 -0.51 21.10 5.44
CA ALA A 106 0.91 21.41 5.30
C ALA A 106 1.27 21.77 3.85
N GLU A 107 0.71 21.07 2.87
CA GLU A 107 0.92 21.36 1.45
C GLU A 107 0.27 22.67 1.01
N LEU A 108 -1.01 22.89 1.39
CA LEU A 108 -1.72 24.14 1.08
C LEU A 108 -1.07 25.37 1.71
N SER A 109 -0.40 25.19 2.85
CA SER A 109 0.35 26.25 3.54
C SER A 109 1.80 26.39 3.05
N ASN A 110 2.26 25.56 2.11
CA ASN A 110 3.66 25.48 1.66
C ASN A 110 4.66 25.17 2.81
N LEU A 111 4.22 24.46 3.85
CA LEU A 111 5.03 24.11 5.03
C LEU A 111 5.48 22.65 5.05
N SER A 112 5.19 21.89 3.99
CA SER A 112 5.48 20.45 3.89
C SER A 112 6.96 20.10 4.15
N GLU A 113 7.90 20.89 3.64
CA GLU A 113 9.33 20.62 3.85
C GLU A 113 9.76 20.82 5.31
N ILE A 114 9.20 21.83 5.97
CA ILE A 114 9.47 22.16 7.38
C ILE A 114 8.82 21.11 8.29
N LEU A 115 7.59 20.72 7.99
CA LEU A 115 6.78 19.77 8.77
C LEU A 115 7.02 18.31 8.39
N HIS A 116 7.99 18.02 7.51
CA HIS A 116 8.27 16.68 7.02
C HIS A 116 8.50 15.66 8.15
N GLY A 117 9.18 16.05 9.23
CA GLY A 117 9.41 15.18 10.38
C GLY A 117 8.10 14.75 11.05
N ILE A 118 7.20 15.70 11.32
CA ILE A 118 5.88 15.43 11.90
C ILE A 118 5.04 14.58 10.95
N LEU A 119 5.06 14.91 9.66
CA LEU A 119 4.34 14.16 8.63
C LEU A 119 4.80 12.69 8.58
N SER A 120 6.11 12.45 8.73
CA SER A 120 6.69 11.11 8.75
C SER A 120 6.30 10.31 10.00
N ILE A 121 6.24 10.98 11.16
CA ILE A 121 5.76 10.38 12.42
C ILE A 121 4.28 10.00 12.30
N LEU A 122 3.44 10.90 11.79
CA LEU A 122 2.02 10.62 11.56
C LEU A 122 1.83 9.46 10.58
N ALA A 123 2.55 9.46 9.45
CA ALA A 123 2.51 8.35 8.50
C ALA A 123 2.91 7.01 9.13
N THR A 124 3.99 7.01 9.93
CA THR A 124 4.46 5.80 10.63
C THR A 124 3.45 5.30 11.66
N SER A 125 2.77 6.23 12.36
CA SER A 125 1.75 5.89 13.34
C SER A 125 0.56 5.14 12.75
N ILE A 126 0.23 5.35 11.46
CA ILE A 126 -0.82 4.59 10.77
C ILE A 126 -0.53 3.10 10.82
N PHE A 127 0.69 2.67 10.47
CA PHE A 127 1.08 1.26 10.49
C PHE A 127 1.18 0.70 11.91
N GLY A 128 1.60 1.54 12.87
CA GLY A 128 1.63 1.15 14.28
C GLY A 128 0.23 0.88 14.84
N GLN A 129 -0.72 1.77 14.53
CA GLN A 129 -2.13 1.62 14.92
C GLN A 129 -2.82 0.49 14.17
N GLU A 130 -2.55 0.33 12.87
CA GLU A 130 -3.02 -0.82 12.07
C GLU A 130 -2.57 -2.13 12.70
N LEU A 131 -1.27 -2.26 13.03
CA LEU A 131 -0.74 -3.48 13.66
C LEU A 131 -1.37 -3.73 15.04
N PHE A 132 -1.51 -2.68 15.84
CA PHE A 132 -2.13 -2.77 17.17
C PHE A 132 -3.58 -3.28 17.08
N LEU A 133 -4.40 -2.65 16.24
CA LEU A 133 -5.80 -3.03 16.06
C LEU A 133 -5.93 -4.43 15.45
N LEU A 134 -5.13 -4.76 14.44
CA LEU A 134 -5.13 -6.09 13.84
C LEU A 134 -4.66 -7.18 14.80
N HIS A 135 -3.76 -6.87 15.73
CA HIS A 135 -3.30 -7.83 16.72
C HIS A 135 -4.45 -8.30 17.61
N TYR A 136 -5.13 -7.35 18.25
CA TYR A 136 -6.26 -7.66 19.13
C TYR A 136 -7.48 -8.16 18.36
N HIS A 137 -7.71 -7.66 17.15
CA HIS A 137 -8.79 -8.18 16.30
C HIS A 137 -8.52 -9.62 15.85
N SER A 138 -7.28 -9.94 15.45
CA SER A 138 -6.92 -11.29 15.00
C SER A 138 -6.92 -12.31 16.13
N THR A 139 -6.71 -11.90 17.38
CA THR A 139 -6.79 -12.84 18.53
C THR A 139 -8.22 -13.34 18.76
N ASP A 140 -9.23 -12.67 18.22
CA ASP A 140 -10.62 -13.11 18.31
C ASP A 140 -10.95 -14.22 17.30
N HIS A 141 -10.11 -14.39 16.27
CA HIS A 141 -10.28 -15.38 15.21
C HIS A 141 -9.41 -16.61 15.45
N VAL A 142 -10.03 -17.79 15.50
CA VAL A 142 -9.33 -19.08 15.55
C VAL A 142 -9.44 -19.82 14.22
N GLY A 143 -8.65 -20.87 14.04
CA GLY A 143 -8.71 -21.67 12.81
C GLY A 143 -8.02 -20.97 11.63
N LEU A 144 -8.61 -21.11 10.44
CA LEU A 144 -8.03 -20.64 9.19
C LEU A 144 -8.04 -19.11 9.07
N GLU A 145 -9.13 -18.44 9.46
CA GLU A 145 -9.24 -16.97 9.43
C GLU A 145 -8.12 -16.32 10.25
N GLY A 146 -7.90 -16.78 11.49
CA GLY A 146 -6.81 -16.30 12.33
C GLY A 146 -5.43 -16.51 11.70
N HIS A 147 -5.22 -17.59 10.94
CA HIS A 147 -3.96 -17.81 10.19
C HIS A 147 -3.72 -16.75 9.12
N TYR A 148 -4.76 -16.40 8.37
CA TYR A 148 -4.69 -15.37 7.34
C TYR A 148 -4.41 -13.98 7.93
N HIS A 149 -5.06 -13.65 9.05
CA HIS A 149 -4.79 -12.39 9.76
C HIS A 149 -3.40 -12.35 10.40
N TRP A 150 -2.90 -13.47 10.93
CA TRP A 150 -1.52 -13.55 11.41
C TRP A 150 -0.50 -13.27 10.29
N LEU A 151 -0.71 -13.85 9.10
CA LEU A 151 0.12 -13.54 7.93
C LEU A 151 0.02 -12.05 7.53
N LEU A 152 -1.18 -11.44 7.61
CA LEU A 152 -1.34 -10.00 7.38
C LEU A 152 -0.49 -9.17 8.36
N GLN A 153 -0.52 -9.52 9.66
CA GLN A 153 0.25 -8.81 10.69
C GLN A 153 1.75 -8.79 10.39
N ILE A 154 2.30 -9.87 9.85
CA ILE A 154 3.71 -9.91 9.42
C ILE A 154 3.98 -8.83 8.36
N VAL A 155 3.10 -8.71 7.37
CA VAL A 155 3.26 -7.69 6.31
C VAL A 155 3.13 -6.28 6.89
N VAL A 156 2.17 -6.05 7.79
CA VAL A 156 2.01 -4.75 8.48
C VAL A 156 3.23 -4.41 9.33
N PHE A 157 3.80 -5.38 10.03
CA PHE A 157 5.03 -5.18 10.78
C PHE A 157 6.20 -4.77 9.87
N ILE A 158 6.33 -5.38 8.69
CA ILE A 158 7.34 -4.98 7.69
C ILE A 158 7.08 -3.55 7.20
N SER A 159 5.81 -3.16 6.97
CA SER A 159 5.44 -1.78 6.64
C SER A 159 5.86 -0.82 7.74
N LEU A 160 5.57 -1.13 9.01
CA LEU A 160 5.94 -0.31 10.16
C LEU A 160 7.47 -0.13 10.27
N MET A 161 8.22 -1.22 10.17
CA MET A 161 9.69 -1.16 10.23
C MET A 161 10.27 -0.34 9.07
N SER A 162 9.72 -0.50 7.87
CA SER A 162 10.14 0.28 6.70
C SER A 162 9.80 1.77 6.86
N ALA A 163 8.62 2.09 7.40
CA ALA A 163 8.20 3.46 7.69
C ALA A 163 9.06 4.13 8.77
N LEU A 164 9.45 3.40 9.82
CA LEU A 164 10.40 3.86 10.83
C LEU A 164 11.76 4.17 10.20
N VAL A 165 12.29 3.28 9.37
CA VAL A 165 13.56 3.51 8.66
C VAL A 165 13.46 4.70 7.72
N VAL A 166 12.37 4.89 6.98
CA VAL A 166 12.14 6.06 6.12
C VAL A 166 12.04 7.35 6.93
N THR A 167 11.42 7.31 8.10
CA THR A 167 11.30 8.46 8.99
C THR A 167 12.66 8.91 9.53
N CYS A 168 13.52 7.95 9.93
CA CYS A 168 14.87 8.25 10.40
C CYS A 168 15.85 8.56 9.27
N PHE A 169 15.70 7.90 8.12
CA PHE A 169 16.61 7.94 6.97
C PHE A 169 15.81 8.17 5.67
N PRO A 170 15.30 9.38 5.42
CA PRO A 170 14.42 9.66 4.28
C PRO A 170 15.10 9.48 2.92
N CYS A 171 16.43 9.43 2.86
CA CYS A 171 17.19 9.17 1.64
C CYS A 171 17.37 7.67 1.35
N CYS A 172 16.88 6.77 2.21
CA CYS A 172 17.00 5.32 2.01
C CYS A 172 15.99 4.81 0.98
N PHE A 173 16.40 4.79 -0.29
CA PHE A 173 15.56 4.26 -1.38
C PHE A 173 15.06 2.82 -1.14
N PRO A 174 15.89 1.85 -0.71
CA PRO A 174 15.40 0.50 -0.44
C PRO A 174 14.28 0.46 0.59
N ALA A 175 14.39 1.21 1.70
CA ALA A 175 13.35 1.25 2.72
C ALA A 175 12.03 1.86 2.19
N ALA A 176 12.12 2.94 1.41
CA ALA A 176 10.95 3.55 0.77
C ALA A 176 10.27 2.62 -0.24
N LEU A 177 11.06 1.84 -0.98
CA LEU A 177 10.54 0.85 -1.91
C LEU A 177 9.91 -0.35 -1.19
N VAL A 178 10.55 -0.87 -0.14
CA VAL A 178 9.99 -1.96 0.69
C VAL A 178 8.68 -1.52 1.33
N LEU A 179 8.58 -0.28 1.83
CA LEU A 179 7.33 0.27 2.34
C LEU A 179 6.22 0.27 1.27
N SER A 180 6.54 0.67 0.05
CA SER A 180 5.54 0.67 -1.03
C SER A 180 5.15 -0.76 -1.44
N ILE A 181 6.12 -1.68 -1.50
CA ILE A 181 5.88 -3.11 -1.77
C ILE A 181 4.99 -3.74 -0.69
N SER A 182 5.25 -3.44 0.58
CA SER A 182 4.48 -4.01 1.68
C SER A 182 3.04 -3.49 1.69
N VAL A 183 2.80 -2.22 1.34
CA VAL A 183 1.44 -1.68 1.15
C VAL A 183 0.70 -2.36 -0.02
N ILE A 184 1.38 -2.59 -1.16
CA ILE A 184 0.81 -3.40 -2.26
C ILE A 184 0.42 -4.78 -1.73
N PHE A 185 1.32 -5.40 -0.97
CA PHE A 185 1.12 -6.74 -0.46
C PHE A 185 -0.03 -6.82 0.55
N GLN A 186 -0.16 -5.86 1.46
CA GLN A 186 -1.34 -5.72 2.33
C GLN A 186 -2.63 -5.70 1.50
N GLY A 187 -2.70 -4.85 0.48
CA GLY A 187 -3.88 -4.74 -0.38
C GLY A 187 -4.22 -6.03 -1.13
N CYS A 188 -3.22 -6.65 -1.76
CA CYS A 188 -3.38 -7.94 -2.42
C CYS A 188 -3.79 -9.05 -1.45
N TRP A 189 -3.23 -9.06 -0.24
CA TRP A 189 -3.55 -10.05 0.77
C TRP A 189 -4.98 -9.87 1.32
N PHE A 190 -5.44 -8.64 1.52
CA PHE A 190 -6.84 -8.35 1.84
C PHE A 190 -7.80 -8.89 0.78
N MET A 191 -7.51 -8.66 -0.50
CA MET A 191 -8.32 -9.24 -1.58
C MET A 191 -8.29 -10.78 -1.54
N ASN A 192 -7.10 -11.38 -1.35
CA ASN A 192 -6.94 -12.84 -1.25
C ASN A 192 -7.74 -13.43 -0.08
N MET A 193 -7.72 -12.80 1.10
CA MET A 193 -8.55 -13.17 2.24
C MET A 193 -10.04 -13.12 1.90
N GLY A 194 -10.50 -12.05 1.26
CA GLY A 194 -11.88 -11.91 0.79
C GLY A 194 -12.33 -13.12 -0.03
N PHE A 195 -11.56 -13.50 -1.05
CA PHE A 195 -11.88 -14.67 -1.88
C PHE A 195 -11.83 -15.99 -1.08
N ASN A 196 -10.74 -16.27 -0.36
CA ASN A 196 -10.56 -17.60 0.26
C ASN A 196 -11.48 -17.86 1.46
N LEU A 197 -11.91 -16.81 2.16
CA LEU A 197 -12.69 -16.93 3.40
C LEU A 197 -14.18 -16.60 3.21
N TRP A 198 -14.54 -15.76 2.23
CA TRP A 198 -15.92 -15.31 2.00
C TRP A 198 -16.47 -15.57 0.59
N TYR A 199 -15.75 -16.29 -0.27
CA TYR A 199 -16.26 -16.75 -1.57
C TYR A 199 -16.31 -18.28 -1.65
N PRO A 200 -17.51 -18.90 -1.75
CA PRO A 200 -17.68 -20.35 -1.60
C PRO A 200 -16.81 -21.23 -2.50
N GLN A 201 -16.49 -20.77 -3.72
CA GLN A 201 -15.72 -21.57 -4.68
C GLN A 201 -14.22 -21.65 -4.35
N PHE A 202 -13.71 -20.75 -3.50
CA PHE A 202 -12.29 -20.72 -3.10
C PHE A 202 -12.05 -21.32 -1.72
N VAL A 203 -13.11 -21.80 -1.05
CA VAL A 203 -12.97 -22.46 0.26
C VAL A 203 -12.16 -23.76 0.10
N PRO A 204 -11.11 -23.99 0.91
CA PRO A 204 -10.31 -25.20 0.82
C PRO A 204 -11.14 -26.48 1.01
N LEU A 205 -10.75 -27.54 0.31
CA LEU A 205 -11.41 -28.85 0.43
C LEU A 205 -11.43 -29.29 1.92
N GLY A 206 -12.55 -29.85 2.37
CA GLY A 206 -12.72 -30.29 3.76
C GLY A 206 -12.98 -29.16 4.76
N CYS A 207 -13.09 -27.91 4.30
CA CYS A 207 -13.55 -26.79 5.10
C CYS A 207 -14.89 -26.26 4.57
N VAL A 208 -15.67 -25.65 5.45
CA VAL A 208 -17.00 -25.10 5.18
C VAL A 208 -17.07 -23.66 5.65
N MET A 209 -17.73 -22.81 4.85
CA MET A 209 -17.99 -21.43 5.24
C MET A 209 -19.10 -21.42 6.29
N GLN A 210 -18.89 -20.73 7.40
CA GLN A 210 -19.91 -20.62 8.45
C GLN A 210 -20.83 -19.44 8.14
N SER A 211 -22.13 -19.69 8.01
CA SER A 211 -23.13 -18.63 7.87
C SER A 211 -23.30 -17.91 9.21
N SER A 212 -23.21 -16.58 9.21
CA SER A 212 -23.37 -15.74 10.41
C SER A 212 -24.77 -15.78 11.03
N GLU A 213 -25.72 -16.51 10.43
CA GLU A 213 -27.07 -16.70 10.96
C GLU A 213 -27.10 -17.89 11.94
N GLY A 214 -26.93 -17.61 13.24
CA GLY A 214 -27.69 -18.35 14.24
C GLY A 214 -26.97 -18.99 15.42
N HIS A 215 -25.68 -18.78 15.71
CA HIS A 215 -25.08 -19.29 16.96
C HIS A 215 -24.20 -18.23 17.64
N GLU A 216 -24.77 -17.50 18.60
CA GLU A 216 -24.10 -16.48 19.41
C GLU A 216 -23.01 -17.01 20.36
N ASN A 217 -22.69 -18.32 20.36
CA ASN A 217 -21.85 -18.92 21.40
C ASN A 217 -20.78 -19.93 20.94
N LEU A 218 -20.43 -20.02 19.66
CA LEU A 218 -19.40 -20.97 19.23
C LEU A 218 -18.50 -20.41 18.11
N VAL A 219 -17.29 -20.03 18.50
CA VAL A 219 -16.09 -19.89 17.65
C VAL A 219 -16.24 -18.95 16.43
N HIS A 220 -15.69 -17.74 16.53
CA HIS A 220 -15.72 -16.71 15.48
C HIS A 220 -14.70 -16.98 14.35
N GLY A 221 -14.96 -17.99 13.53
CA GLY A 221 -14.20 -18.27 12.30
C GLY A 221 -15.10 -18.24 11.07
N ALA A 222 -14.77 -17.47 10.04
CA ALA A 222 -15.49 -17.41 8.77
C ALA A 222 -15.51 -18.76 8.04
N VAL A 223 -14.46 -19.57 8.23
CA VAL A 223 -14.30 -20.90 7.64
C VAL A 223 -13.89 -21.87 8.73
N MET A 224 -14.63 -22.98 8.86
CA MET A 224 -14.31 -24.08 9.77
C MET A 224 -13.92 -25.33 8.99
N CYS A 225 -12.80 -25.94 9.36
CA CYS A 225 -12.33 -27.19 8.76
C CYS A 225 -12.85 -28.38 9.57
N GLN A 226 -13.32 -29.42 8.89
CA GLN A 226 -13.98 -30.57 9.52
C GLN A 226 -13.00 -31.54 10.18
N THR A 227 -11.74 -31.54 9.74
CA THR A 227 -10.68 -32.41 10.24
C THR A 227 -9.38 -31.62 10.41
N ASP A 228 -8.52 -32.07 11.32
CA ASP A 228 -7.19 -31.47 11.54
C ASP A 228 -6.33 -31.52 10.26
N GLU A 229 -6.46 -32.59 9.47
CA GLU A 229 -5.77 -32.72 8.18
C GLU A 229 -6.23 -31.65 7.18
N ALA A 230 -7.53 -31.34 7.14
CA ALA A 230 -8.06 -30.28 6.28
C ALA A 230 -7.60 -28.89 6.74
N ASP A 231 -7.52 -28.65 8.05
CA ASP A 231 -7.00 -27.39 8.61
C ASP A 231 -5.51 -27.21 8.28
N LEU A 232 -4.68 -28.24 8.49
CA LEU A 232 -3.26 -28.21 8.14
C LEU A 232 -3.05 -27.96 6.64
N ARG A 233 -3.83 -28.63 5.77
CA ARG A 233 -3.79 -28.39 4.32
C ARG A 233 -4.18 -26.96 3.98
N ALA A 234 -5.24 -26.43 4.58
CA ALA A 234 -5.72 -25.07 4.32
C ALA A 234 -4.67 -24.02 4.72
N ARG A 235 -4.01 -24.19 5.87
CA ARG A 235 -2.90 -23.32 6.30
C ARG A 235 -1.69 -23.43 5.39
N ALA A 236 -1.34 -24.64 4.94
CA ALA A 236 -0.27 -24.84 3.98
C ALA A 236 -0.55 -24.12 2.65
N MET A 237 -1.79 -24.19 2.15
CA MET A 237 -2.23 -23.44 0.97
C MET A 237 -2.13 -21.93 1.18
N ALA A 238 -2.55 -21.41 2.33
CA ALA A 238 -2.41 -19.99 2.67
C ALA A 238 -0.93 -19.54 2.65
N ASN A 239 -0.01 -20.34 3.18
CA ASN A 239 1.43 -20.05 3.16
C ASN A 239 2.00 -20.02 1.72
N LEU A 240 1.55 -20.92 0.86
CA LEU A 240 1.93 -20.94 -0.56
C LEU A 240 1.39 -19.72 -1.29
N GLN A 241 0.11 -19.38 -1.09
CA GLN A 241 -0.51 -18.18 -1.65
C GLN A 241 0.25 -16.91 -1.23
N PHE A 242 0.58 -16.80 0.07
CA PHE A 242 1.36 -15.68 0.60
C PHE A 242 2.70 -15.53 -0.15
N SER A 243 3.40 -16.65 -0.34
CA SER A 243 4.68 -16.68 -1.06
C SER A 243 4.53 -16.31 -2.54
N TRP A 244 3.48 -16.81 -3.21
CA TRP A 244 3.23 -16.53 -4.63
C TRP A 244 2.82 -15.08 -4.88
N VAL A 245 1.98 -14.51 -4.01
CA VAL A 245 1.59 -13.09 -4.09
C VAL A 245 2.83 -12.21 -3.94
N LEU A 246 3.69 -12.47 -2.95
CA LEU A 246 4.95 -11.75 -2.78
C LEU A 246 5.83 -11.86 -4.03
N ALA A 247 6.03 -13.08 -4.56
CA ALA A 247 6.83 -13.29 -5.76
C ALA A 247 6.29 -12.52 -6.97
N ALA A 248 4.96 -12.53 -7.19
CA ALA A 248 4.31 -11.79 -8.26
C ALA A 248 4.53 -10.27 -8.14
N ILE A 249 4.36 -9.71 -6.93
CA ILE A 249 4.60 -8.29 -6.66
C ILE A 249 6.07 -7.92 -6.94
N LEU A 250 7.02 -8.73 -6.46
CA LEU A 250 8.45 -8.49 -6.68
C LEU A 250 8.82 -8.52 -8.16
N ILE A 251 8.26 -9.46 -8.94
CA ILE A 251 8.46 -9.52 -10.39
C ILE A 251 7.94 -8.24 -11.06
N ILE A 252 6.72 -7.79 -10.73
CA ILE A 252 6.15 -6.57 -11.30
C ILE A 252 7.01 -5.35 -10.97
N VAL A 253 7.41 -5.20 -9.71
CA VAL A 253 8.23 -4.07 -9.25
C VAL A 253 9.63 -4.10 -9.86
N ALA A 254 10.23 -5.28 -10.04
CA ALA A 254 11.49 -5.45 -10.74
C ALA A 254 11.37 -5.04 -12.22
N CYS A 255 10.31 -5.48 -12.91
CA CYS A 255 10.03 -5.08 -14.30
C CYS A 255 9.87 -3.56 -14.43
N ILE A 256 9.09 -2.92 -13.54
CA ILE A 256 8.95 -1.46 -13.52
C ILE A 256 10.32 -0.79 -13.32
N SER A 257 11.11 -1.27 -12.36
CA SER A 257 12.45 -0.75 -12.09
C SER A 257 13.38 -0.85 -13.30
N LEU A 258 13.35 -1.98 -14.01
CA LEU A 258 14.12 -2.20 -15.24
C LEU A 258 13.73 -1.21 -16.34
N VAL A 259 12.43 -0.96 -16.53
CA VAL A 259 11.94 0.02 -17.52
C VAL A 259 12.46 1.42 -17.20
N PHE A 260 12.38 1.86 -15.94
CA PHE A 260 12.89 3.17 -15.54
C PHE A 260 14.41 3.28 -15.64
N ALA A 261 15.14 2.24 -15.27
CA ALA A 261 16.60 2.18 -15.40
C ALA A 261 17.04 2.29 -16.87
N ARG A 262 16.39 1.54 -17.77
CA ARG A 262 16.66 1.59 -19.21
C ARG A 262 16.38 2.98 -19.79
N ASN A 263 15.25 3.58 -19.43
CA ASN A 263 14.89 4.92 -19.89
C ASN A 263 15.90 5.97 -19.43
N ARG A 264 16.42 5.87 -18.20
CA ARG A 264 17.48 6.75 -17.71
C ARG A 264 18.77 6.56 -18.49
N ALA A 265 19.22 5.32 -18.69
CA ALA A 265 20.45 5.02 -19.44
C ALA A 265 20.40 5.59 -20.86
N ASN A 266 19.27 5.44 -21.55
CA ASN A 266 19.06 6.01 -22.88
C ASN A 266 19.14 7.54 -22.88
N ARG A 267 18.53 8.22 -21.90
CA ARG A 267 18.62 9.69 -21.77
C ARG A 267 20.05 10.17 -21.50
N THR A 268 20.79 9.47 -20.65
CA THR A 268 22.20 9.80 -20.37
C THR A 268 23.07 9.60 -21.62
N LEU A 269 22.83 8.54 -22.39
CA LEU A 269 23.51 8.30 -23.65
C LEU A 269 23.22 9.43 -24.66
N LEU A 270 21.95 9.79 -24.85
CA LEU A 270 21.54 10.87 -25.75
C LEU A 270 22.19 12.21 -25.39
N SER A 271 22.17 12.57 -24.10
CA SER A 271 22.80 13.80 -23.61
C SER A 271 24.32 13.84 -23.88
N LYS A 272 25.01 12.69 -23.77
CA LYS A 272 26.44 12.60 -24.14
C LYS A 272 26.65 12.80 -25.64
N TYR A 273 25.79 12.25 -26.49
CA TYR A 273 25.87 12.46 -27.94
C TYR A 273 25.63 13.93 -28.33
N GLU A 274 24.62 14.58 -27.73
CA GLU A 274 24.34 16.01 -27.94
C GLU A 274 25.53 16.90 -27.54
N GLN A 275 26.19 16.60 -26.42
CA GLN A 275 27.41 17.30 -25.97
C GLN A 275 28.60 17.11 -26.92
N LEU A 276 28.77 15.93 -27.51
CA LEU A 276 29.81 15.70 -28.51
C LEU A 276 29.53 16.49 -29.80
N GLN A 277 28.27 16.53 -30.24
CA GLN A 277 27.87 17.24 -31.46
C GLN A 277 27.89 18.77 -31.30
N SER A 278 27.66 19.31 -30.10
CA SER A 278 27.88 20.75 -29.85
C SER A 278 29.37 21.07 -29.87
N ARG A 279 30.21 20.21 -29.28
CA ARG A 279 31.66 20.40 -29.24
C ARG A 279 32.31 20.37 -30.63
N ASP A 280 31.85 19.51 -31.54
CA ASP A 280 32.33 19.50 -32.93
C ASP A 280 31.89 20.74 -33.74
N ARG A 281 30.74 21.35 -33.39
CA ARG A 281 30.26 22.59 -34.02
C ARG A 281 31.02 23.84 -33.56
N ASP A 282 31.59 23.80 -32.35
CA ASP A 282 32.35 24.92 -31.78
C ASP A 282 33.84 24.90 -32.15
N ILE A 283 34.30 23.92 -32.95
CA ILE A 283 35.64 23.94 -33.54
C ILE A 283 35.58 24.85 -34.79
N PRO A 284 36.20 26.04 -34.78
CA PRO A 284 36.24 26.88 -35.97
C PRO A 284 37.04 26.13 -37.03
N VAL A 285 36.38 25.79 -38.14
CA VAL A 285 37.05 25.34 -39.36
C VAL A 285 37.92 26.49 -39.82
N THR A 286 39.20 26.46 -39.43
CA THR A 286 40.24 27.29 -40.04
C THR A 286 40.42 26.76 -41.45
N ILE A 287 39.62 27.29 -42.37
CA ILE A 287 39.86 27.17 -43.81
C ILE A 287 41.19 27.92 -44.04
N ASN A 288 42.29 27.16 -44.00
CA ASN A 288 43.57 27.63 -44.51
C ASN A 288 43.38 27.86 -46.01
N CYS A 289 43.17 29.12 -46.36
CA CYS A 289 43.27 29.62 -47.72
C CYS A 289 44.74 29.46 -48.15
N LEU A 290 45.05 28.36 -48.82
CA LEU A 290 46.34 28.11 -49.46
C LEU A 290 46.33 28.82 -50.82
N LYS A 291 47.24 29.81 -50.91
CA LYS A 291 47.85 30.47 -52.09
C LYS A 291 47.32 30.16 -53.48
#